data_AF-A0AAD7EYI1-F1
#
_entry.id   AF-A0AAD7EYI1-F1
#
_cell.length_a   1.000
_cell.length_b   1.000
_cell.length_c   1.000
_cell.angle_alpha   90.00
_cell.angle_beta   90.00
_cell.angle_gamma   90.00
#
_symmetry.space_group_name_H-M   'P 1'
#
loop_
_entity.id
_entity.type
_entity.pdbx_description
1 polymer ?
#
loop_
_entity_poly.entity_id
_entity_poly.type
_entity_poly.pdbx_seq_one_letter_code
_entity_poly.pdbx_strand_id
1 'polypeptide(L)' 'MSCGGNSKLEFPILPGGRTYTGGFPGADRVIFNESGALCAVITHTGAPSVNRFVACK' A
#
# COMPACT_ATOMS: atom_id res chain seq x y z
N MET A 1 -9.07 1.15 -8.00
CA MET A 1 -7.70 1.72 -8.00
C MET A 1 -7.76 2.96 -8.86
N SER A 2 -7.53 4.15 -8.29
CA SER A 2 -8.00 5.42 -8.91
C SER A 2 -6.99 6.09 -9.86
N CYS A 3 -5.77 5.58 -9.99
CA CYS A 3 -4.79 6.15 -10.92
C CYS A 3 -4.82 5.44 -12.26
N GLY A 4 -4.90 6.23 -13.34
CA GLY A 4 -4.51 5.80 -14.69
C GLY A 4 -2.98 5.72 -14.80
N GLY A 5 -2.49 4.79 -15.63
CA GLY A 5 -1.08 4.52 -15.84
C GLY A 5 -0.71 3.05 -15.63
N ASN A 6 0.34 2.59 -16.31
CA ASN A 6 0.78 1.19 -16.29
C ASN A 6 1.74 0.87 -15.14
N SER A 7 2.34 1.89 -14.51
CA SER A 7 3.33 1.73 -13.45
C SER A 7 2.80 2.29 -12.12
N LYS A 8 2.91 1.48 -11.07
CA LYS A 8 2.46 1.80 -9.71
C LYS A 8 3.53 1.35 -8.73
N LEU A 9 3.76 2.17 -7.73
CA LEU A 9 4.70 1.91 -6.66
C LEU A 9 3.92 1.65 -5.36
N GLU A 10 4.46 0.76 -4.52
CA GLU A 10 3.94 0.51 -3.19
C GLU A 10 4.95 0.90 -2.11
N PHE A 11 4.46 1.44 -1.00
CA PHE A 11 5.30 1.76 0.15
C PHE A 11 4.61 1.36 1.47
N PRO A 12 5.34 0.81 2.46
CA PRO A 12 4.76 0.44 3.75
C PRO A 12 4.18 1.64 4.51
N ILE A 13 2.96 1.47 5.03
CA ILE A 13 2.35 2.41 5.96
C ILE A 13 2.46 1.83 7.37
N LEU A 14 3.00 2.59 8.30
CA LEU A 14 3.11 2.18 9.70
C LEU A 14 2.11 2.97 10.57
N PRO A 15 1.58 2.34 11.63
CA PRO A 15 0.71 3.02 12.57
C PRO A 15 1.43 4.16 13.30
N GLY A 16 0.66 5.18 13.72
CA GLY A 16 1.18 6.33 14.45
C GLY A 16 1.93 7.35 13.58
N GLY A 17 1.75 7.32 12.26
CA GLY A 17 2.35 8.30 11.34
C GLY A 17 3.86 8.13 11.14
N ARG A 18 4.41 6.96 11.50
CA ARG A 18 5.83 6.66 11.34
C ARG A 18 6.17 6.37 9.87
N THR A 19 7.24 6.97 9.36
CA THR A 19 7.78 6.62 8.06
C THR A 19 8.58 5.33 8.15
N TYR A 20 8.37 4.41 7.21
CA TYR A 20 9.15 3.19 7.12
C TYR A 20 10.60 3.50 6.72
N THR A 21 11.55 2.97 7.47
CA THR A 21 13.00 3.16 7.24
C THR A 21 13.78 1.84 7.12
N GLY A 22 13.08 0.70 7.11
CA GLY A 22 13.68 -0.65 7.06
C GLY A 22 13.12 -1.60 8.12
N GLY A 23 13.35 -2.91 7.95
CA GLY A 23 12.90 -3.96 8.86
C GLY A 23 11.57 -4.62 8.43
N PHE A 24 10.70 -4.95 9.39
CA PHE A 24 9.40 -5.55 9.08
C PHE A 24 8.40 -4.49 8.59
N PRO A 25 7.86 -4.61 7.37
CA PRO A 25 7.04 -3.57 6.75
C PRO A 25 5.57 -3.57 7.22
N GLY A 26 5.13 -4.53 8.03
CA GLY A 26 3.72 -4.65 8.39
C GLY A 26 2.84 -5.10 7.22
N ALA A 27 1.51 -5.00 7.41
CA ALA A 27 0.52 -5.50 6.44
C ALA A 27 0.05 -4.45 5.42
N ASP A 28 0.21 -3.16 5.73
CA ASP A 28 -0.46 -2.07 5.01
C ASP A 28 0.47 -1.39 4.02
N ARG A 29 -0.07 -1.03 2.85
CA ARG A 29 0.67 -0.38 1.76
C ARG A 29 -0.12 0.80 1.20
N VAL A 30 0.58 1.89 0.90
CA VAL A 30 0.07 2.95 0.03
C VAL A 30 0.48 2.64 -1.40
N ILE A 31 -0.45 2.78 -2.34
CA ILE A 31 -0.17 2.72 -3.76
C ILE A 31 -0.23 4.13 -4.33
N PHE A 32 0.83 4.51 -5.03
CA PHE A 32 0.95 5.78 -5.73
C PHE A 32 1.55 5.58 -7.13
N ASN A 33 1.37 6.55 -8.02
CA ASN A 33 1.98 6.51 -9.35
C ASN A 33 3.38 7.14 -9.33
N GLU A 34 4.09 7.10 -10.45
CA GLU A 34 5.43 7.68 -10.58
C GLU A 34 5.48 9.21 -10.37
N SER A 35 4.33 9.90 -10.50
CA SER A 35 4.21 11.33 -10.16
C SER A 35 3.88 11.59 -8.68
N GLY A 36 3.86 10.55 -7.83
CA GLY A 36 3.53 10.66 -6.40
C GLY A 36 2.04 10.81 -6.09
N ALA A 37 1.14 10.68 -7.07
CA ALA A 37 -0.30 10.78 -6.85
C ALA A 37 -0.83 9.51 -6.18
N LEU A 38 -1.64 9.69 -5.13
CA LEU A 38 -2.27 8.60 -4.38
C LEU A 38 -3.29 7.84 -5.23
N CYS A 39 -3.20 6.51 -5.24
CA CYS A 39 -4.04 5.64 -6.05
C CYS A 39 -4.96 4.74 -5.23
N ALA A 40 -4.45 4.18 -4.14
CA ALA A 40 -5.17 3.31 -3.23
C ALA A 40 -4.40 3.11 -1.93
N VAL A 41 -5.11 2.66 -0.90
CA VAL A 41 -4.53 2.07 0.30
C VAL A 41 -5.00 0.63 0.39
N ILE A 42 -4.08 -0.30 0.62
CA ILE A 42 -4.34 -1.72 0.61
C ILE A 42 -3.72 -2.40 1.83
N THR A 43 -4.28 -3.55 2.22
CA THR A 43 -3.79 -4.32 3.37
C THR A 43 -3.82 -5.82 3.06
N HIS A 44 -2.86 -6.55 3.65
CA HIS A 44 -2.94 -8.01 3.72
C HIS A 44 -4.01 -8.49 4.72
N THR A 45 -4.45 -7.65 5.65
CA THR A 45 -5.41 -8.00 6.70
C THR A 45 -6.77 -8.32 6.08
N GLY A 46 -7.26 -9.54 6.26
CA GLY A 46 -8.53 -9.97 5.69
C GLY A 46 -8.47 -10.25 4.18
N ALA A 47 -7.26 -10.36 3.60
CA ALA A 47 -7.11 -10.79 2.22
C ALA A 47 -7.49 -12.28 2.04
N PRO A 48 -8.05 -12.66 0.87
CA PRO A 48 -8.59 -14.00 0.65
C PRO A 48 -7.53 -15.11 0.63
N SER A 49 -6.25 -14.76 0.49
CA SER A 49 -5.14 -15.72 0.54
C SER A 49 -3.83 -15.04 0.94
N VAL A 50 -2.82 -15.85 1.29
CA VAL A 50 -1.46 -15.40 1.59
C VAL A 50 -0.92 -14.53 0.44
N ASN A 51 -0.22 -13.44 0.79
CA ASN A 51 0.37 -12.46 -0.13
C ASN A 51 -0.63 -11.71 -1.04
N ARG A 52 -1.94 -11.81 -0.79
CA ARG A 52 -2.93 -10.97 -1.48
C ARG A 52 -3.29 -9.75 -0.67
N PHE A 53 -3.89 -8.78 -1.36
CA PHE A 53 -4.30 -7.52 -0.79
C PHE A 53 -5.81 -7.32 -0.96
N VAL A 54 -6.40 -6.60 -0.02
CA VAL A 54 -7.74 -6.01 -0.12
C VAL A 54 -7.65 -4.51 0.05
N ALA A 55 -8.60 -3.78 -0.52
CA ALA A 55 -8.67 -2.33 -0.36
C ALA A 55 -9.09 -1.98 1.07
N CYS A 56 -8.42 -0.99 1.68
CA CYS A 56 -8.88 -0.40 2.93
C CYS A 56 -10.19 0.38 2.69
N LYS A 57 -11.06 0.41 3.69
CA LYS A 57 -12.37 1.09 3.65
C LYS A 57 -12.27 2.53 4.13
#